data_AF-A0A925CP82-F1
#
_entry.id   AF-A0A925CP82-F1
#
_cell.length_a   1.000
_cell.length_b   1.000
_cell.length_c   1.000
_cell.angle_alpha   90.00
_cell.angle_beta   90.00
_cell.angle_gamma   90.00
#
_symmetry.space_group_name_H-M   'P 1'
#
loop_
_entity.id
_entity.type
_entity.pdbx_description
1 polymer ?
#
loop_
_entity_poly.entity_id
_entity_poly.type
_entity_poly.pdbx_seq_one_letter_code
_entity_poly.pdbx_strand_id
1 'polypeptide(L)'
;MPMTASQLQHLEKRLHEERQRLVDQLNTFGEEEASDTSENLAGDLSKFPTHPADLGTDVVAEEVETSIATRVSAEISEIDAALERIVSSPLTFGVDEETGEAIPFERLDIIPYARVSVHKQAE
;
A
#
# COMPACT_ATOMS: atom_id res chain seq x y z
N MET A 1 -7.48 -5.71 26.97
CA MET A 1 -6.19 -5.87 27.67
C MET A 1 -5.14 -5.23 26.79
N PRO A 2 -4.18 -4.47 27.33
CA PRO A 2 -3.09 -3.91 26.53
C PRO A 2 -2.27 -5.04 25.89
N MET A 3 -1.74 -4.82 24.69
CA MET A 3 -0.91 -5.81 23.99
C MET A 3 0.36 -6.13 24.79
N THR A 4 0.81 -7.37 24.71
CA THR A 4 2.09 -7.75 25.31
C THR A 4 3.26 -7.22 24.48
N ALA A 5 4.41 -6.99 25.11
CA ALA A 5 5.62 -6.55 24.42
C ALA A 5 6.03 -7.50 23.27
N SER A 6 5.84 -8.81 23.45
CA SER A 6 6.12 -9.80 22.40
C SER A 6 5.18 -9.66 21.20
N GLN A 7 3.90 -9.31 21.43
CA GLN A 7 2.96 -9.09 20.33
C GLN A 7 3.26 -7.79 19.59
N LEU A 8 3.65 -6.72 20.31
CA LEU A 8 4.06 -5.47 19.68
C LEU A 8 5.29 -5.65 18.79
N GLN A 9 6.31 -6.38 19.26
CA GLN A 9 7.49 -6.69 18.45
C GLN A 9 7.15 -7.53 17.21
N HIS A 10 6.22 -8.49 17.33
CA HIS A 10 5.75 -9.28 16.20
C HIS A 10 5.06 -8.39 15.16
N LEU A 11 4.19 -7.48 15.60
CA LEU A 11 3.47 -6.56 14.71
C LEU A 11 4.40 -5.52 14.08
N GLU A 12 5.36 -4.98 14.83
CA GLU A 12 6.40 -4.08 14.31
C GLU A 12 7.19 -4.74 13.18
N LYS A 13 7.62 -5.99 13.37
CA LYS A 13 8.31 -6.75 12.33
C LYS A 13 7.42 -6.95 11.10
N ARG A 14 6.16 -7.33 11.29
CA ARG A 14 5.19 -7.50 10.21
C ARG A 14 4.95 -6.20 9.44
N LEU A 15 4.88 -5.05 10.12
CA LEU A 15 4.75 -3.73 9.49
C LEU A 15 5.96 -3.39 8.61
N HIS A 16 7.17 -3.66 9.07
CA HIS A 16 8.38 -3.47 8.27
C HIS A 16 8.42 -4.37 7.03
N GLU A 17 8.03 -5.64 7.17
CA GLU A 17 7.94 -6.58 6.05
C GLU A 17 6.90 -6.10 5.01
N GLU A 18 5.72 -5.67 5.44
CA GLU A 18 4.68 -5.18 4.52
C GLU A 18 5.08 -3.87 3.85
N ARG A 19 5.71 -2.95 4.59
CA ARG A 19 6.24 -1.71 4.02
C ARG A 19 7.25 -1.98 2.91
N GLN A 20 8.19 -2.90 3.15
CA GLN A 20 9.20 -3.26 2.16
C GLN A 20 8.54 -3.86 0.91
N ARG A 21 7.58 -4.76 1.09
CA ARG A 21 6.81 -5.36 0.00
C ARG A 21 6.10 -4.32 -0.88
N LEU A 22 5.44 -3.34 -0.28
CA LEU A 22 4.75 -2.27 -1.02
C LEU A 22 5.73 -1.34 -1.75
N VAL A 23 6.87 -1.03 -1.14
CA VAL A 23 7.93 -0.25 -1.79
C VAL A 23 8.50 -1.00 -2.99
N ASP A 24 8.78 -2.31 -2.85
CA ASP A 24 9.28 -3.13 -3.94
C ASP A 24 8.25 -3.24 -5.09
N GLN A 25 6.96 -3.34 -4.74
CA GLN A 25 5.88 -3.31 -5.72
C GLN A 25 5.85 -1.98 -6.49
N LEU A 26 6.01 -0.85 -5.82
CA LEU A 26 6.05 0.47 -6.47
C LEU A 26 7.28 0.63 -7.39
N ASN A 27 8.44 0.10 -6.96
CA ASN A 27 9.66 0.13 -7.77
C ASN A 27 9.53 -0.74 -9.03
N THR A 28 8.87 -1.90 -8.94
CA THR A 28 8.66 -2.79 -10.07
C THR A 28 7.82 -2.12 -11.17
N PHE A 29 6.75 -1.42 -10.80
CA PHE A 29 5.96 -0.64 -11.77
C PHE A 29 6.80 0.43 -12.49
N GLY A 30 7.66 1.14 -11.76
CA GLY A 30 8.54 2.15 -12.36
C GLY A 30 9.65 1.58 -13.26
N GLU A 31 10.10 0.35 -13.01
CA GLU A 31 11.11 -0.33 -13.84
C GLU A 31 10.52 -0.92 -15.13
N GLU A 32 9.30 -1.45 -15.08
CA GLU A 32 8.58 -1.97 -16.27
C GLU A 32 8.30 -0.85 -17.28
N GLU A 33 7.75 0.29 -16.83
CA GLU A 33 7.52 1.49 -17.65
C GLU A 33 8.81 2.05 -18.30
N ALA A 34 9.93 2.06 -17.55
CA ALA A 34 11.22 2.53 -18.04
C ALA A 34 11.83 1.59 -19.09
N SER A 35 11.62 0.27 -18.94
CA SER A 35 12.08 -0.75 -19.89
C SER A 35 11.31 -0.65 -21.22
N ASP A 36 9.97 -0.56 -21.17
CA ASP A 36 9.11 -0.43 -22.36
C ASP A 36 9.36 0.87 -23.13
N THR A 37 9.68 1.96 -22.41
CA THR A 37 10.07 3.23 -23.04
C THR A 37 11.44 3.13 -23.74
N SER A 38 12.38 2.39 -23.17
CA SER A 38 13.75 2.27 -23.70
C SER A 38 13.85 1.39 -24.96
N GLU A 39 13.05 0.32 -25.06
CA GLU A 39 12.99 -0.51 -26.26
C GLU A 39 12.29 0.19 -27.44
N ASN A 40 11.29 1.04 -27.17
CA ASN A 40 10.62 1.84 -28.20
C ASN A 40 11.49 2.99 -28.75
N LEU A 41 12.40 3.55 -27.96
CA LEU A 41 13.22 4.70 -28.38
C LEU A 41 14.38 4.32 -29.33
N ALA A 42 14.78 3.06 -29.37
CA ALA A 42 15.90 2.57 -30.18
C ALA A 42 15.49 2.16 -31.61
N GLY A 43 14.20 2.06 -31.92
CA GLY A 43 13.70 1.33 -33.09
C GLY A 43 13.09 2.14 -34.23
N ASP A 44 12.15 3.06 -33.99
CA ASP A 44 11.34 3.58 -35.10
C ASP A 44 10.61 4.90 -34.79
N LEU A 45 11.34 6.02 -34.78
CA LEU A 45 10.73 7.36 -34.76
C LEU A 45 10.00 7.73 -36.08
N SER A 46 9.77 6.78 -37.01
CA SER A 46 9.29 7.10 -38.35
C SER A 46 7.88 6.60 -38.72
N LYS A 47 7.22 5.74 -37.93
CA LYS A 47 5.92 5.17 -38.32
C LYS A 47 4.98 4.83 -37.16
N PHE A 48 4.20 5.80 -36.67
CA PHE A 48 2.92 5.46 -36.04
C PHE A 48 1.79 6.41 -36.48
N PRO A 49 0.79 5.91 -37.23
CA PRO A 49 -0.53 6.52 -37.24
C PRO A 49 -1.21 6.16 -35.92
N THR A 50 -1.20 7.10 -34.96
CA THR A 50 -1.98 6.99 -33.71
C THR A 50 -3.45 6.82 -34.06
N HIS A 51 -3.96 5.58 -33.98
CA HIS A 51 -5.38 5.35 -34.16
C HIS A 51 -6.10 5.99 -32.96
N PRO A 52 -7.19 6.74 -33.18
CA PRO A 52 -7.94 7.39 -32.10
C PRO A 52 -8.51 6.40 -31.05
N ALA A 53 -8.53 5.09 -31.36
CA ALA A 53 -8.90 4.03 -30.43
C ALA A 53 -7.77 3.68 -29.43
N ASP A 54 -6.51 3.83 -29.82
CA ASP A 54 -5.35 3.54 -28.96
C ASP A 54 -5.13 4.67 -27.95
N LEU A 55 -5.34 5.93 -28.37
CA LEU A 55 -5.33 7.10 -27.48
C LEU A 55 -6.33 6.99 -26.30
N GLY A 56 -7.47 6.33 -26.51
CA GLY A 56 -8.42 6.06 -25.43
C GLY A 56 -7.99 4.92 -24.51
N THR A 57 -7.17 3.99 -25.01
CA THR A 57 -6.65 2.85 -24.26
C THR A 57 -5.45 3.26 -23.40
N ASP A 58 -4.55 4.09 -23.94
CA ASP A 58 -3.37 4.59 -23.25
C ASP A 58 -3.76 5.45 -22.03
N VAL A 59 -4.74 6.35 -22.19
CA VAL A 59 -5.24 7.18 -21.08
C VAL A 59 -5.86 6.33 -19.97
N VAL A 60 -6.60 5.28 -20.31
CA VAL A 60 -7.19 4.36 -19.31
C VAL A 60 -6.10 3.58 -18.58
N ALA A 61 -5.03 3.17 -19.26
CA ALA A 61 -3.90 2.50 -18.64
C ALA A 61 -3.18 3.42 -17.63
N GLU A 62 -2.91 4.67 -18.01
CA GLU A 62 -2.31 5.69 -17.14
C GLU A 62 -3.18 5.99 -15.90
N GLU A 63 -4.51 6.11 -16.08
CA GLU A 63 -5.45 6.31 -14.97
C GLU A 63 -5.45 5.13 -13.98
N VAL A 64 -5.37 3.89 -14.49
CA VAL A 64 -5.29 2.68 -13.67
C VAL A 64 -3.98 2.66 -12.88
N GLU A 65 -2.85 2.96 -13.52
CA GLU A 65 -1.55 3.00 -12.86
C GLU A 65 -1.50 4.08 -11.77
N THR A 66 -1.98 5.29 -12.07
CA THR A 66 -2.06 6.39 -11.11
C THR A 66 -2.94 6.01 -9.90
N SER A 67 -4.04 5.30 -10.13
CA SER A 67 -4.92 4.80 -9.07
C SER A 67 -4.20 3.80 -8.17
N ILE A 68 -3.44 2.87 -8.76
CA ILE A 68 -2.64 1.89 -8.02
C ILE A 68 -1.56 2.59 -7.19
N ALA A 69 -0.79 3.50 -7.79
CA ALA A 69 0.26 4.25 -7.10
C ALA A 69 -0.29 5.07 -5.92
N THR A 70 -1.45 5.70 -6.11
CA THR A 70 -2.14 6.45 -5.05
C THR A 70 -2.53 5.54 -3.89
N ARG A 71 -3.12 4.38 -4.18
CA ARG A 71 -3.52 3.40 -3.17
C ARG A 71 -2.34 2.83 -2.39
N VAL A 72 -1.28 2.42 -3.09
CA VAL A 72 -0.05 1.90 -2.49
C VAL A 72 0.61 2.96 -1.60
N SER A 73 0.67 4.21 -2.06
CA SER A 73 1.22 5.33 -1.28
C SER A 73 0.42 5.61 -0.01
N ALA A 74 -0.92 5.55 -0.10
CA ALA A 74 -1.79 5.68 1.07
C ALA A 74 -1.56 4.52 2.07
N GLU A 75 -1.43 3.29 1.59
CA GLU A 75 -1.17 2.12 2.43
C GLU A 75 0.20 2.18 3.12
N ILE A 76 1.24 2.64 2.44
CA ILE A 76 2.56 2.91 3.05
C ILE A 76 2.43 3.96 4.16
N SER A 77 1.65 5.02 3.93
CA SER A 77 1.42 6.07 4.93
C SER A 77 0.70 5.53 6.17
N GLU A 78 -0.24 4.60 5.99
CA GLU A 78 -0.93 3.90 7.09
C GLU A 78 0.02 3.01 7.90
N ILE A 79 0.94 2.32 7.23
CA ILE A 79 1.97 1.50 7.89
C ILE A 79 2.93 2.38 8.69
N ASP A 80 3.41 3.49 8.13
CA ASP A 80 4.29 4.42 8.82
C ASP A 80 3.60 5.02 10.05
N ALA A 81 2.32 5.38 9.94
CA ALA A 81 1.52 5.83 11.09
C ALA A 81 1.31 4.73 12.14
N ALA A 82 1.18 3.45 11.74
CA ALA A 82 1.10 2.33 12.68
C ALA A 82 2.43 2.11 13.43
N LEU A 83 3.56 2.18 12.73
CA LEU A 83 4.90 2.13 13.34
C LEU A 83 5.10 3.27 14.34
N GLU A 84 4.71 4.49 13.98
CA GLU A 84 4.76 5.64 14.89
C GLU A 84 3.89 5.42 16.14
N ARG A 85 2.69 4.82 15.99
CA ARG A 85 1.83 4.50 17.14
C ARG A 85 2.45 3.45 18.06
N ILE A 86 3.11 2.43 17.53
CA ILE A 86 3.84 1.44 18.36
C ILE A 86 4.90 2.12 19.22
N VAL A 87 5.63 3.10 18.66
CA VAL A 87 6.71 3.81 19.37
C VAL A 87 6.17 4.86 20.34
N SER A 88 5.22 5.68 19.91
CA SER A 88 4.70 6.82 20.67
C SER A 88 3.67 6.43 21.73
N SER A 89 2.87 5.40 21.46
CA SER A 89 1.70 5.04 22.26
C SER A 89 1.47 3.52 22.36
N PRO A 90 2.47 2.73 22.80
CA PRO A 90 2.40 1.26 22.85
C PRO A 90 1.28 0.72 23.76
N LEU A 91 0.84 1.50 24.76
CA LEU A 91 -0.24 1.12 25.68
C LEU A 91 -1.64 1.15 25.04
N THR A 92 -1.81 1.95 23.98
CA THR A 92 -3.08 2.15 23.27
C THR A 92 -3.06 1.52 21.88
N PHE A 93 -1.97 0.88 21.48
CA PHE A 93 -1.89 0.16 20.22
C PHE A 93 -2.86 -1.04 20.22
N GLY A 94 -3.59 -1.22 19.11
CA GLY A 94 -4.64 -2.22 19.01
C GLY A 94 -5.97 -1.83 19.67
N VAL A 95 -6.19 -0.53 19.90
CA VAL A 95 -7.52 0.03 20.25
C VAL A 95 -8.14 0.63 18.99
N ASP A 96 -9.41 0.31 18.75
CA ASP A 96 -10.23 0.82 17.66
C ASP A 96 -10.50 2.33 17.87
N GLU A 97 -10.18 3.14 16.87
CA GLU A 97 -10.29 4.61 16.96
C GLU A 97 -11.74 5.13 17.00
N GLU A 98 -12.72 4.34 16.54
CA GLU A 98 -14.14 4.73 16.53
C GLU A 98 -14.89 4.25 17.77
N THR A 99 -14.65 3.00 18.16
CA THR A 99 -15.40 2.33 19.23
C THR A 99 -14.67 2.34 20.56
N GLY A 100 -13.34 2.54 20.55
CA GLY A 100 -12.49 2.40 21.73
C GLY A 100 -12.34 0.95 22.21
N GLU A 101 -12.83 -0.02 21.45
CA GLU A 101 -12.73 -1.44 21.77
C GLU A 101 -11.37 -2.01 21.34
N ALA A 102 -10.97 -3.14 21.94
CA ALA A 102 -9.73 -3.79 21.56
C ALA A 102 -9.89 -4.50 20.19
N ILE A 103 -9.01 -4.19 19.25
CA ILE A 103 -8.90 -4.90 17.98
C ILE A 103 -8.32 -6.30 18.25
N PRO A 104 -8.96 -7.37 17.77
CA PRO A 104 -8.44 -8.73 17.93
C PRO A 104 -7.02 -8.87 17.36
N PHE A 105 -6.15 -9.57 18.07
CA PHE A 105 -4.77 -9.78 17.63
C PHE A 105 -4.69 -10.50 16.29
N GLU A 106 -5.57 -11.47 16.07
CA GLU A 106 -5.67 -12.25 14.84
C GLU A 106 -5.92 -11.34 13.62
N ARG A 107 -6.63 -10.23 13.80
CA ARG A 107 -6.82 -9.23 12.75
C ARG A 107 -5.55 -8.44 12.51
N LEU A 108 -4.89 -8.00 13.58
CA LEU A 108 -3.63 -7.25 13.48
C LEU A 108 -2.50 -8.11 12.92
N ASP A 109 -2.51 -9.42 13.13
CA ASP A 109 -1.53 -10.33 12.55
C ASP A 109 -1.66 -10.41 11.01
N ILE A 110 -2.91 -10.33 10.51
CA ILE A 110 -3.22 -10.30 9.07
C ILE A 110 -3.00 -8.90 8.48
N ILE A 111 -3.55 -7.86 9.13
CA ILE A 111 -3.50 -6.46 8.70
C ILE A 111 -2.95 -5.60 9.86
N PRO A 112 -1.62 -5.46 9.97
CA PRO A 112 -1.00 -4.87 11.16
C PRO A 112 -1.17 -3.36 11.28
N TYR A 113 -1.50 -2.68 10.19
CA TYR A 113 -1.77 -1.23 10.18
C TYR A 113 -3.23 -0.86 10.46
N ALA A 114 -4.12 -1.85 10.66
CA ALA A 114 -5.56 -1.61 10.84
C ALA A 114 -5.86 -0.67 12.04
N ARG A 115 -6.64 0.39 11.80
CA ARG A 115 -7.12 1.34 12.82
C ARG A 115 -8.50 1.01 13.38
N VAL A 116 -9.28 0.22 12.64
CA VAL A 116 -10.67 -0.14 12.98
C VAL A 116 -10.90 -1.65 12.87
N SER A 117 -11.79 -2.15 13.73
CA SER A 117 -12.27 -3.51 13.73
C SER A 117 -13.13 -3.80 12.47
N VAL A 118 -13.16 -5.06 12.03
CA VAL A 118 -13.88 -5.47 10.80
C VAL A 118 -15.39 -5.31 10.87
N HIS A 119 -15.95 -5.02 12.06
CA HIS A 119 -17.40 -4.91 12.23
C HIS A 119 -18.06 -3.81 11.36
N LYS A 120 -17.26 -2.97 10.70
CA LYS A 120 -17.72 -1.85 9.86
C LYS A 120 -17.19 -1.79 8.43
N GLN A 121 -16.70 -2.90 7.86
CA GLN A 121 -16.27 -2.92 6.44
C GLN A 121 -17.37 -3.54 5.56
N ALA A 122 -18.52 -2.87 5.47
CA ALA A 122 -19.54 -3.11 4.44
C ALA A 122 -20.56 -1.95 4.43
N GLU A 123 -20.21 -0.86 3.74
CA GLU A 123 -21.18 0.04 3.10
C GLU A 123 -20.83 0.15 1.62
#